data_AF-A0A9P0LGC9-F1
#
_entry.id   AF-A0A9P0LGC9-F1
#
_cell.length_a   1.000
_cell.length_b   1.000
_cell.length_c   1.000
_cell.angle_alpha   90.00
_cell.angle_beta   90.00
_cell.angle_gamma   90.00
#
_symmetry.space_group_name_H-M   'P 1'
#
loop_
_entity.id
_entity.type
_entity.pdbx_description
1 polymer ?
#
loop_
_entity_poly.entity_id
_entity_poly.type
_entity_poly.pdbx_seq_one_letter_code
_entity_poly.pdbx_strand_id
1 'polypeptide(L)'
;MRPNRLERHLKQQHPTLVLKTKEFFSSKAESLKRMRLDESRSYHIGLSQHLKALFEIALIVAKQKKPHTIGEELIKPCATQIFLADAEQKMKYISLSNNTVKLRIDDIAADIKSQIINKAKLSPFFAISCDESTDIVNCAQLIVYVRYIGGNIIQEKMLYSQSLTADYI
;
A
#
# COMPACT_ATOMS: atom_id res chain seq x y z
N MET A 1 -17.16 14.78 -4.40
CA MET A 1 -18.07 14.23 -5.44
C MET A 1 -18.89 15.40 -5.99
N ARG A 2 -19.11 15.50 -7.32
CA ARG A 2 -19.95 16.59 -7.87
C ARG A 2 -21.42 16.42 -7.41
N PRO A 3 -22.18 17.51 -7.14
CA PRO A 3 -23.54 17.43 -6.59
C PRO A 3 -24.47 16.48 -7.36
N ASN A 4 -24.49 16.60 -8.69
CA ASN A 4 -25.35 15.78 -9.55
C ASN A 4 -24.99 14.28 -9.52
N ARG A 5 -23.71 13.95 -9.23
CA ARG A 5 -23.27 12.55 -9.08
C ARG A 5 -23.67 11.98 -7.72
N LEU A 6 -23.62 12.81 -6.68
CA LEU A 6 -24.02 12.42 -5.33
C LEU A 6 -25.53 12.14 -5.27
N GLU A 7 -26.35 13.02 -5.86
CA GLU A 7 -27.80 12.84 -5.88
C GLU A 7 -28.22 11.57 -6.62
N ARG A 8 -27.62 11.32 -7.80
CA ARG A 8 -27.87 10.08 -8.55
C ARG A 8 -27.44 8.84 -7.78
N HIS A 9 -26.28 8.89 -7.13
CA HIS A 9 -25.78 7.78 -6.32
C HIS A 9 -26.71 7.50 -5.13
N LEU A 10 -27.18 8.53 -4.43
CA LEU A 10 -28.16 8.37 -3.35
C LEU A 10 -29.46 7.76 -3.87
N LYS A 11 -30.00 8.23 -5.00
CA LYS A 11 -31.22 7.67 -5.59
C LYS A 11 -31.09 6.21 -6.01
N GLN A 12 -29.93 5.82 -6.56
CA GLN A 12 -29.73 4.48 -7.10
C GLN A 12 -29.29 3.45 -6.04
N GLN A 13 -28.44 3.85 -5.10
CA GLN A 13 -27.78 2.94 -4.17
C GLN A 13 -28.33 3.07 -2.74
N HIS A 14 -28.85 4.25 -2.37
CA HIS A 14 -29.33 4.52 -1.02
C HIS A 14 -30.65 5.31 -1.01
N PRO A 15 -31.76 4.75 -1.56
CA PRO A 15 -33.01 5.49 -1.74
C PRO A 15 -33.56 6.08 -0.44
N THR A 16 -33.31 5.40 0.68
CA THR A 16 -33.73 5.79 2.04
C THR A 16 -32.98 7.02 2.59
N LEU A 17 -31.87 7.40 1.97
CA LEU A 17 -31.02 8.52 2.38
C LEU A 17 -31.26 9.79 1.56
N VAL A 18 -32.03 9.72 0.46
CA VAL A 18 -32.28 10.84 -0.47
C VAL A 18 -32.96 12.03 0.21
N LEU A 19 -33.88 11.76 1.15
CA LEU A 19 -34.67 12.77 1.86
C LEU A 19 -34.07 13.17 3.21
N LYS A 20 -32.89 12.66 3.56
CA LYS A 20 -32.27 12.97 4.85
C LYS A 20 -31.62 14.35 4.80
N THR A 21 -31.76 15.10 5.89
CA THR A 21 -31.25 16.46 5.98
C THR A 21 -29.73 16.47 6.15
N LYS A 22 -29.11 17.63 5.93
CA LYS A 22 -27.67 17.82 6.11
C LYS A 22 -27.25 17.50 7.55
N GLU A 23 -28.09 17.81 8.52
CA GLU A 23 -27.87 17.56 9.96
C GLU A 23 -27.79 16.07 10.26
N PHE A 24 -28.62 15.25 9.59
CA PHE A 24 -28.54 13.79 9.70
C PHE A 24 -27.17 13.28 9.24
N PHE A 25 -26.68 13.74 8.08
CA PHE A 25 -25.38 13.31 7.57
C PHE A 25 -24.22 13.81 8.43
N SER A 26 -24.28 15.05 8.93
CA SER A 26 -23.29 15.58 9.88
C SER A 26 -23.29 14.79 11.18
N SER A 27 -24.46 14.51 11.76
CA SER A 27 -24.59 13.71 12.98
C SER A 27 -24.12 12.27 12.77
N LYS A 28 -24.42 11.66 11.61
CA LYS A 28 -23.94 10.32 11.25
C LYS A 28 -22.42 10.31 11.05
N ALA A 29 -21.85 11.33 10.42
CA ALA A 29 -20.41 11.48 10.27
C ALA A 29 -19.71 11.62 11.63
N GLU A 30 -20.26 12.43 12.54
CA GLU A 30 -19.74 12.58 13.89
C GLU A 30 -19.93 11.31 14.73
N SER A 31 -21.02 10.58 14.54
CA SER A 31 -21.23 9.25 15.15
C SER A 31 -20.20 8.25 14.65
N LEU A 32 -19.89 8.23 13.35
CA LEU A 32 -18.86 7.36 12.77
C LEU A 32 -17.44 7.73 13.22
N LYS A 33 -17.15 9.03 13.36
CA LYS A 33 -15.89 9.50 13.94
C LYS A 33 -15.76 9.10 15.41
N ARG A 34 -16.84 9.20 16.19
CA ARG A 34 -16.89 8.74 17.59
C ARG A 34 -16.81 7.22 17.70
N MET A 35 -17.37 6.47 16.76
CA MET A 35 -17.19 5.01 16.66
C MET A 35 -15.72 4.61 16.40
N ARG A 36 -14.93 5.46 15.71
CA ARG A 36 -13.48 5.25 15.59
C ARG A 36 -12.71 5.53 16.89
N LEU A 37 -13.36 6.09 17.91
CA LEU A 37 -12.79 6.37 19.23
C LEU A 37 -13.24 5.36 20.30
N ASP A 38 -14.05 4.36 19.96
CA ASP A 38 -14.46 3.34 20.93
C ASP A 38 -13.27 2.38 21.17
N GLU A 39 -12.52 2.66 22.25
CA GLU A 39 -11.31 1.98 22.71
C GLU A 39 -11.56 0.54 23.20
N SER A 40 -12.27 -0.29 22.44
CA SER A 40 -12.23 -1.73 22.69
C SER A 40 -10.85 -2.24 22.26
N ARG A 41 -9.91 -2.27 23.20
CA ARG A 41 -8.52 -2.76 23.05
C ARG A 41 -8.44 -4.11 22.31
N SER A 42 -9.47 -4.95 22.40
CA SER A 42 -9.53 -6.25 21.73
C SER A 42 -9.51 -6.15 20.18
N TYR A 43 -10.25 -5.20 19.60
CA TYR A 43 -10.29 -5.02 18.13
C TYR A 43 -8.98 -4.42 17.59
N HIS A 44 -8.38 -3.47 18.32
CA HIS A 44 -7.11 -2.85 17.92
C HIS A 44 -5.93 -3.82 17.97
N ILE A 45 -5.89 -4.71 18.98
CA ILE A 45 -4.84 -5.73 19.07
C ILE A 45 -4.96 -6.74 17.91
N GLY A 46 -6.17 -7.21 17.59
CA GLY A 46 -6.39 -8.08 16.43
C GLY A 46 -5.99 -7.41 15.12
N LEU A 47 -6.48 -6.18 14.86
CA LEU A 47 -6.12 -5.42 13.64
C LEU A 47 -4.61 -5.22 13.51
N SER A 48 -3.89 -4.97 14.61
CA SER A 48 -2.44 -4.75 14.60
C SER A 48 -1.66 -5.99 14.18
N GLN A 49 -2.05 -7.18 14.66
CA GLN A 49 -1.40 -8.45 14.30
C GLN A 49 -1.73 -8.84 12.85
N HIS A 50 -2.97 -8.66 12.43
CA HIS A 50 -3.39 -8.90 11.04
C HIS A 50 -2.67 -7.97 10.06
N LEU A 51 -2.54 -6.69 10.41
CA LEU A 51 -1.82 -5.71 9.62
C LEU A 51 -0.33 -6.05 9.54
N LYS A 52 0.29 -6.44 10.66
CA LYS A 52 1.69 -6.89 10.68
C LYS A 52 1.91 -8.09 9.77
N ALA A 53 1.08 -9.12 9.89
CA ALA A 53 1.14 -10.30 9.04
C ALA A 53 1.00 -9.95 7.54
N LEU A 54 0.10 -9.02 7.21
CA LEU A 54 -0.08 -8.54 5.84
C LEU A 54 1.18 -7.86 5.29
N PHE A 55 1.82 -6.98 6.07
CA PHE A 55 3.08 -6.34 5.67
C PHE A 55 4.22 -7.36 5.53
N GLU A 56 4.30 -8.36 6.41
CA GLU A 56 5.29 -9.44 6.32
C GLU A 56 5.08 -10.27 5.05
N ILE A 57 3.84 -10.66 4.74
CA ILE A 57 3.50 -11.38 3.50
C ILE A 57 3.86 -10.54 2.27
N ALA A 58 3.46 -9.27 2.24
CA ALA A 58 3.78 -8.36 1.14
C ALA A 58 5.31 -8.21 0.95
N LEU A 59 6.06 -8.10 2.05
CA LEU A 59 7.52 -8.02 2.03
C LEU A 59 8.15 -9.31 1.48
N ILE A 60 7.65 -10.48 1.88
CA ILE A 60 8.14 -11.78 1.37
C ILE A 60 7.87 -11.90 -0.13
N VAL A 61 6.65 -11.59 -0.58
CA VAL A 61 6.26 -11.62 -2.00
C VAL A 61 7.18 -10.70 -2.83
N ALA A 62 7.41 -9.47 -2.36
CA ALA A 62 8.30 -8.52 -3.02
C ALA A 62 9.76 -9.01 -3.06
N LYS A 63 10.30 -9.53 -1.94
CA LYS A 63 11.67 -10.07 -1.87
C LYS A 63 11.89 -11.25 -2.81
N GLN A 64 10.86 -12.10 -2.97
CA GLN A 64 10.90 -13.25 -3.87
C GLN A 64 10.61 -12.87 -5.34
N LYS A 65 10.43 -11.58 -5.65
CA LYS A 65 10.09 -11.06 -6.99
C LYS A 65 8.87 -11.76 -7.60
N LYS A 66 7.90 -12.12 -6.77
CA LYS A 66 6.66 -12.78 -7.20
C LYS A 66 5.58 -11.73 -7.50
N PRO A 67 4.65 -12.02 -8.43
CA PRO A 67 3.52 -11.13 -8.66
C PRO A 67 2.68 -11.03 -7.39
N HIS A 68 2.14 -9.84 -7.12
CA HIS A 68 1.27 -9.60 -5.97
C HIS A 68 -0.03 -10.44 -6.01
N THR A 69 -0.36 -11.01 -7.18
CA THR A 69 -1.50 -11.93 -7.38
C THR A 69 -1.38 -13.22 -6.57
N ILE A 70 -0.14 -13.63 -6.23
CA ILE A 70 0.12 -14.85 -5.46
C ILE A 70 -0.54 -14.83 -4.07
N GLY A 71 -0.83 -13.62 -3.55
CA GLY A 71 -1.58 -13.42 -2.31
C GLY A 71 -2.97 -14.05 -2.36
N GLU A 72 -3.74 -13.75 -3.40
CA GLU A 72 -5.07 -14.32 -3.60
C GLU A 72 -5.02 -15.73 -4.18
N GLU A 73 -4.17 -15.97 -5.18
CA GLU A 73 -4.18 -17.20 -5.99
C GLU A 73 -3.67 -18.41 -5.20
N LEU A 74 -2.76 -18.21 -4.25
CA LEU A 74 -2.05 -19.31 -3.58
C LEU A 74 -1.99 -19.16 -2.06
N ILE A 75 -1.54 -18.01 -1.56
CA ILE A 75 -1.30 -17.84 -0.11
C ILE A 75 -2.62 -17.93 0.67
N LYS A 76 -3.66 -17.24 0.20
CA LYS A 76 -4.99 -17.26 0.82
C LYS A 76 -5.62 -18.66 0.86
N PRO A 77 -5.77 -19.40 -0.26
CA PRO A 77 -6.36 -20.74 -0.23
C PRO A 77 -5.53 -21.74 0.59
N CYS A 78 -4.19 -21.69 0.51
CA CYS A 78 -3.34 -22.56 1.32
C CYS A 78 -3.49 -22.29 2.82
N ALA A 79 -3.54 -21.02 3.24
CA ALA A 79 -3.74 -20.67 4.64
C ALA A 79 -5.11 -21.14 5.16
N THR A 80 -6.16 -21.02 4.35
CA THR A 80 -7.50 -21.51 4.73
C THR A 80 -7.53 -23.05 4.87
N GLN A 81 -6.84 -23.78 3.99
CA GLN A 81 -6.80 -25.25 4.04
C GLN A 81 -5.95 -25.80 5.19
N ILE A 82 -4.82 -25.16 5.51
CA ILE A 82 -3.89 -25.64 6.54
C ILE A 82 -4.42 -25.37 7.96
N PHE A 83 -5.09 -24.23 8.18
CA PHE A 83 -5.40 -23.77 9.54
C PHE A 83 -6.86 -24.02 10.00
N LEU A 84 -7.72 -24.67 9.19
CA LEU A 84 -9.13 -25.03 9.46
C LEU A 84 -9.99 -23.87 10.03
N ALA A 85 -11.26 -24.13 10.35
CA ALA A 85 -12.39 -23.18 10.51
C ALA A 85 -12.11 -21.85 11.27
N ASP A 86 -11.15 -21.86 12.20
CA ASP A 86 -10.77 -20.71 13.01
C ASP A 86 -9.91 -19.67 12.23
N ALA A 87 -9.16 -20.14 11.23
CA ALA A 87 -8.35 -19.30 10.36
C ALA A 87 -9.14 -18.65 9.23
N GLU A 88 -10.25 -19.25 8.79
CA GLU A 88 -11.10 -18.62 7.78
C GLU A 88 -11.68 -17.30 8.30
N GLN A 89 -12.02 -17.24 9.59
CA GLN A 89 -12.40 -15.99 10.26
C GLN A 89 -11.21 -15.03 10.41
N LYS A 90 -10.03 -15.50 10.83
CA LYS A 90 -8.83 -14.65 10.99
C LYS A 90 -8.33 -14.09 9.65
N MET A 91 -8.44 -14.86 8.57
CA MET A 91 -8.06 -14.48 7.20
C MET A 91 -9.05 -13.49 6.59
N LYS A 92 -10.30 -13.41 7.05
CA LYS A 92 -11.21 -12.31 6.66
C LYS A 92 -10.65 -10.95 7.08
N TYR A 93 -9.92 -10.89 8.19
CA TYR A 93 -9.30 -9.65 8.67
C TYR A 93 -7.96 -9.36 7.98
N ILE A 94 -7.28 -10.37 7.42
CA ILE A 94 -6.08 -10.20 6.58
C ILE A 94 -6.52 -10.11 5.12
N SER A 95 -6.79 -8.89 4.65
CA SER A 95 -7.11 -8.66 3.24
C SER A 95 -5.89 -8.92 2.35
N LEU A 96 -5.76 -10.15 1.85
CA LEU A 96 -4.77 -10.54 0.86
C LEU A 96 -5.18 -10.20 -0.57
N SER A 97 -6.15 -9.29 -0.75
CA SER A 97 -6.58 -8.96 -2.11
C SER A 97 -5.43 -8.41 -2.94
N ASN A 98 -5.43 -8.62 -4.25
CA ASN A 98 -4.36 -8.18 -5.16
C ASN A 98 -4.11 -6.67 -4.99
N ASN A 99 -5.20 -5.90 -4.88
CA ASN A 99 -5.14 -4.47 -4.62
C ASN A 99 -4.54 -4.15 -3.24
N THR A 100 -4.90 -4.90 -2.20
CA THR A 100 -4.34 -4.66 -0.86
C THR A 100 -2.86 -5.02 -0.79
N VAL A 101 -2.45 -6.17 -1.32
CA VAL A 101 -1.03 -6.58 -1.34
C VAL A 101 -0.20 -5.59 -2.15
N LYS A 102 -0.70 -5.15 -3.31
CA LYS A 102 -0.05 -4.09 -4.11
C LYS A 102 0.12 -2.80 -3.29
N LEU A 103 -0.95 -2.29 -2.68
CA LEU A 103 -0.87 -1.07 -1.87
C LEU A 103 0.15 -1.21 -0.72
N ARG A 104 0.26 -2.39 -0.11
CA ARG A 104 1.25 -2.63 0.96
C ARG A 104 2.67 -2.69 0.43
N ILE A 105 2.88 -3.24 -0.76
CA ILE A 105 4.17 -3.18 -1.45
C ILE A 105 4.53 -1.72 -1.75
N ASP A 106 3.57 -0.92 -2.22
CA ASP A 106 3.76 0.51 -2.50
C ASP A 106 4.09 1.29 -1.21
N ASP A 107 3.39 1.02 -0.10
CA ASP A 107 3.67 1.60 1.23
C ASP A 107 5.11 1.26 1.70
N ILE A 108 5.52 -0.01 1.57
CA ILE A 108 6.88 -0.46 1.92
C ILE A 108 7.91 0.26 1.04
N ALA A 109 7.67 0.37 -0.27
CA ALA A 109 8.57 1.05 -1.19
C ALA A 109 8.71 2.55 -0.86
N ALA A 110 7.61 3.21 -0.52
CA ALA A 110 7.60 4.61 -0.11
C ALA A 110 8.36 4.83 1.21
N ASP A 111 8.18 3.94 2.20
CA ASP A 111 8.92 4.00 3.45
C ASP A 111 10.43 3.80 3.25
N ILE A 112 10.83 2.78 2.49
CA ILE A 112 12.25 2.55 2.13
C ILE A 112 12.84 3.77 1.44
N LYS A 113 12.12 4.36 0.48
CA LYS A 113 12.55 5.58 -0.23
C LYS A 113 12.73 6.75 0.74
N SER A 114 11.79 6.96 1.66
CA SER A 114 11.87 8.00 2.70
C SER A 114 13.10 7.80 3.59
N GLN A 115 13.35 6.57 4.04
CA GLN A 115 14.54 6.24 4.85
C GLN A 115 15.84 6.52 4.09
N ILE A 116 15.92 6.16 2.80
CA ILE A 116 17.10 6.44 1.96
C ILE A 116 17.32 7.95 1.82
N ILE A 117 16.27 8.72 1.53
CA ILE A 117 16.35 10.18 1.41
C ILE A 117 16.83 10.81 2.72
N ASN A 118 16.29 10.37 3.86
CA ASN A 118 16.69 10.89 5.16
C ASN A 118 18.16 10.58 5.47
N LYS A 119 18.63 9.37 5.17
CA LYS A 119 20.05 9.00 5.33
C LYS A 119 20.97 9.81 4.42
N ALA A 120 20.57 10.01 3.17
CA ALA A 120 21.34 10.84 2.23
C ALA A 120 21.43 12.30 2.70
N LYS A 121 20.34 12.88 3.22
CA LYS A 121 20.31 14.24 3.78
C LYS A 121 21.18 14.42 5.03
N LEU A 122 21.27 13.39 5.86
CA LEU A 122 22.10 13.41 7.07
C LEU A 122 23.58 13.16 6.77
N SER A 123 23.91 12.70 5.57
CA SER A 123 25.28 12.41 5.17
C SER A 123 26.03 13.70 4.83
N PRO A 124 27.32 13.83 5.22
CA PRO A 124 28.11 15.00 4.85
C PRO A 124 28.30 15.13 3.34
N PHE A 125 28.30 14.01 2.62
CA PHE A 125 28.40 13.97 1.17
C PHE A 125 27.44 12.94 0.61
N PHE A 126 26.77 13.30 -0.49
CA PHE A 126 26.01 12.37 -1.30
C PHE A 126 26.26 12.63 -2.78
N ALA A 127 26.05 11.61 -3.60
CA ALA A 127 26.07 11.71 -5.05
C ALA A 127 24.84 11.03 -5.61
N ILE A 128 24.35 11.52 -6.74
CA ILE A 128 23.26 10.90 -7.50
C ILE A 128 23.86 10.46 -8.83
N SER A 129 23.59 9.22 -9.22
CA SER A 129 23.95 8.69 -10.53
C SER A 129 22.70 8.21 -11.24
N CYS A 130 22.56 8.64 -12.49
CA CYS A 130 21.48 8.23 -13.38
C CYS A 130 22.06 7.28 -14.42
N ASP A 131 21.37 6.19 -14.68
CA ASP A 131 21.72 5.21 -15.70
C ASP A 131 20.51 4.97 -16.61
N GLU A 132 20.77 4.86 -17.90
CA GLU A 132 19.76 4.45 -18.88
C GLU A 132 19.98 2.97 -19.18
N SER A 133 18.99 2.15 -18.84
CA SER A 133 19.01 0.71 -19.08
C SER A 133 17.90 0.33 -20.05
N THR A 134 18.10 -0.73 -20.82
CA THR A 134 17.04 -1.31 -21.66
C THR A 134 16.49 -2.55 -20.97
N ASP A 135 15.16 -2.65 -20.89
CA ASP A 135 14.54 -3.87 -20.38
C ASP A 135 14.50 -4.99 -21.43
N ILE A 136 13.97 -6.15 -21.02
CA ILE A 136 13.87 -7.35 -21.88
C ILE A 136 13.01 -7.14 -23.14
N VAL A 137 12.23 -6.07 -23.22
CA VAL A 137 11.41 -5.71 -24.39
C VAL A 137 11.98 -4.48 -25.11
N ASN A 138 13.23 -4.12 -24.84
CA ASN A 138 13.95 -2.98 -25.41
C ASN A 138 13.30 -1.62 -25.14
N CYS A 139 12.53 -1.50 -24.05
CA CYS A 139 12.07 -0.22 -23.56
C CYS A 139 13.18 0.43 -22.72
N ALA A 140 13.49 1.69 -23.03
CA ALA A 140 14.43 2.47 -22.25
C ALA A 140 13.84 2.75 -20.86
N GLN A 141 14.67 2.60 -19.83
CA GLN A 141 14.34 2.84 -18.43
C GLN A 141 15.42 3.70 -17.79
N LEU A 142 15.00 4.78 -17.14
CA LEU A 142 15.87 5.62 -16.32
C LEU A 142 15.92 5.03 -14.91
N ILE A 143 17.11 4.65 -14.46
CA ILE A 143 17.36 4.18 -13.10
C ILE A 143 18.20 5.23 -12.37
N VAL A 144 17.75 5.64 -11.19
CA VAL A 144 18.44 6.64 -10.37
C VAL A 144 18.94 5.99 -9.10
N TYR A 145 20.24 6.09 -8.86
CA TYR A 145 20.91 5.67 -7.64
C TYR A 145 21.36 6.88 -6.82
N VAL A 146 21.36 6.73 -5.50
CA VAL A 146 21.97 7.66 -4.56
C VAL A 146 23.09 6.95 -3.80
N ARG A 147 24.23 7.62 -3.71
CA ARG A 147 25.37 7.23 -2.89
C ARG A 147 25.49 8.18 -1.72
N TYR A 148 25.66 7.68 -0.51
CA TYR A 148 25.88 8.49 0.69
C TYR A 148 26.79 7.77 1.68
N ILE A 149 27.43 8.51 2.58
CA ILE A 149 28.20 7.93 3.69
C ILE A 149 27.23 7.57 4.82
N GLY A 150 27.16 6.29 5.17
CA GLY A 150 26.34 5.79 6.29
C GLY A 150 27.11 4.74 7.08
N GLY A 151 27.31 4.98 8.38
CA GLY A 151 28.10 4.09 9.23
C GLY A 151 29.57 3.98 8.80
N ASN A 152 30.17 5.10 8.39
CA ASN A 152 31.55 5.22 7.87
C ASN A 152 31.85 4.43 6.60
N ILE A 153 30.85 3.86 5.93
CA ILE A 153 30.98 3.23 4.62
C ILE A 153 30.14 3.97 3.59
N ILE A 154 30.57 3.93 2.32
CA ILE A 154 29.76 4.42 1.21
C ILE A 154 28.66 3.40 0.95
N GLN A 155 27.42 3.86 0.97
CA GLN A 155 26.24 3.07 0.61
C GLN A 155 25.68 3.55 -0.72
N GLU A 156 25.46 2.64 -1.65
CA GLU A 156 24.71 2.88 -2.87
C GLU A 156 23.32 2.26 -2.76
N LYS A 157 22.29 3.03 -3.08
CA LYS A 157 20.88 2.60 -3.03
C LYS A 157 20.13 3.13 -4.25
N MET A 158 19.29 2.28 -4.84
CA MET A 158 18.35 2.70 -5.87
C MET A 158 17.29 3.62 -5.25
N LEU A 159 17.07 4.78 -5.86
CA LEU A 159 16.13 5.80 -5.41
C LEU A 159 14.79 5.72 -6.17
N TYR A 160 14.85 5.50 -7.49
CA TYR A 160 13.67 5.30 -8.34
C TYR A 160 14.05 4.68 -9.69
N SER A 161 13.07 4.06 -10.38
CA SER A 161 13.16 3.61 -11.78
C SER A 161 11.90 4.05 -12.53
N GLN A 162 12.05 4.53 -13.75
CA GLN A 162 10.96 5.00 -14.61
C GLN A 162 11.18 4.52 -16.04
N SER A 163 10.14 3.94 -16.66
CA SER A 163 10.15 3.74 -18.12
C SER A 163 10.14 5.08 -18.84
N LEU A 164 11.05 5.24 -19.78
CA LEU A 164 11.12 6.40 -20.66
C LEU A 164 10.16 6.16 -21.83
N THR A 165 9.27 7.10 -22.09
CA THR A 165 8.47 7.11 -23.31
C THR A 165 9.31 7.75 -24.41
N ALA A 166 9.40 7.08 -25.57
CA ALA A 166 9.85 7.76 -26.77
C ALA A 166 8.78 8.76 -27.17
N ASP A 167 8.95 10.02 -26.79
CA ASP A 167 8.15 11.10 -27.36
C ASP A 167 8.58 11.23 -28.82
N TYR A 168 7.72 10.76 -29.74
CA TYR A 168 7.89 10.96 -31.17
C TYR A 168 7.93 12.47 -31.45
N ILE A 169 9.10 12.99 -31.83
CA ILE A 169 9.27 14.30 -32.49
C ILE A 169 8.99 14.12 -33.98
#